data_AF-A0A1X0P2Y1-F1
#
_entry.id   AF-A0A1X0P2Y1-F1
#
_cell.length_a   1.000
_cell.length_b   1.000
_cell.length_c   1.000
_cell.angle_alpha   90.00
_cell.angle_beta   90.00
_cell.angle_gamma   90.00
#
_symmetry.space_group_name_H-M   'P 1'
#
loop_
_entity.id
_entity.type
_entity.pdbx_description
1 polymer ?
#
loop_
_entity_poly.entity_id
_entity_poly.type
_entity_poly.pdbx_seq_one_letter_code
_entity_poly.pdbx_strand_id
1 'polypeptide(L)'
;MIYKDGELLCTTHRGAGPLACGYTAESAVQYEGLRRLLKIIPANNPTPCRVSIFTDSLSLLTALETGPLTVTGPILRLLWNLILQVQRRKARIQLQFIFGHCGVVKNEKSDTEAKKDAELPQRTDTWITDIIAYAKRMLKVKEEDEPPPSHRLKITGSWDPTKDNPELTREEETALARFRTGASHRYGWLLQKIQTHMPPGCRWFNHQQINMPAPVIPPS
;
A
#
# COMPACT_ATOMS: atom_id res chain seq x y z
N MET A 1 8.58 1.25 -13.09
CA MET A 1 9.41 1.66 -14.26
C MET A 1 10.77 0.98 -14.23
N ILE A 2 11.35 0.60 -15.39
CA ILE A 2 12.66 -0.09 -15.45
C ILE A 2 13.63 0.67 -16.36
N TYR A 3 14.82 0.95 -15.83
CA TYR A 3 15.93 1.62 -16.52
C TYR A 3 17.15 0.71 -16.58
N LYS A 4 17.91 0.76 -17.68
CA LYS A 4 19.23 0.15 -17.82
C LYS A 4 20.23 1.23 -18.19
N ASP A 5 21.31 1.34 -17.42
CA ASP A 5 22.39 2.31 -17.63
C ASP A 5 21.88 3.77 -17.78
N GLY A 6 20.79 4.10 -17.08
CA GLY A 6 20.14 5.43 -17.13
C GLY A 6 19.07 5.60 -18.21
N GLU A 7 18.97 4.67 -19.16
CA GLU A 7 17.96 4.71 -20.22
C GLU A 7 16.69 3.95 -19.83
N LEU A 8 15.52 4.53 -20.11
CA LEU A 8 14.24 3.89 -19.85
C LEU A 8 14.06 2.72 -20.82
N LEU A 9 14.08 1.49 -20.31
CA LEU A 9 13.86 0.29 -21.12
C LEU A 9 12.38 0.03 -21.33
N CYS A 10 11.58 0.12 -20.26
CA CYS A 10 10.15 -0.09 -20.36
C CYS A 10 9.36 0.48 -19.18
N THR A 11 8.15 0.96 -19.49
CA THR A 11 7.02 0.90 -18.58
C THR A 11 6.40 -0.49 -18.74
N THR A 12 6.27 -1.21 -17.63
CA THR A 12 5.66 -2.54 -17.62
C THR A 12 4.24 -2.39 -17.12
N HIS A 13 3.30 -2.82 -17.94
CA HIS A 13 1.89 -2.93 -17.56
C HIS A 13 1.51 -4.40 -17.76
N ARG A 14 0.82 -4.94 -16.76
CA ARG A 14 0.21 -6.27 -16.81
C ARG A 14 -1.05 -6.20 -15.97
N GLY A 15 -2.21 -6.32 -16.60
CA GLY A 15 -3.46 -6.55 -15.89
C GLY A 15 -3.36 -7.81 -15.02
N ALA A 16 -3.44 -7.62 -13.71
CA ALA A 16 -3.50 -8.70 -12.73
C ALA A 16 -4.93 -9.22 -12.52
N GLY A 17 -5.93 -8.56 -13.12
CA GLY A 17 -7.33 -8.92 -13.08
C GLY A 17 -8.09 -8.38 -11.86
N PRO A 18 -9.42 -8.54 -11.84
CA PRO A 18 -10.30 -7.92 -10.84
C PRO A 18 -10.14 -8.53 -9.44
N LEU A 19 -9.65 -9.77 -9.33
CA LEU A 19 -9.46 -10.41 -8.03
C LEU A 19 -8.17 -9.94 -7.35
N ALA A 20 -7.16 -9.53 -8.14
CA ALA A 20 -5.87 -9.14 -7.60
C ALA A 20 -5.99 -8.03 -6.54
N CYS A 21 -5.29 -8.22 -5.44
CA CYS A 21 -5.00 -7.14 -4.51
C CYS A 21 -3.87 -6.25 -5.05
N GLY A 22 -3.74 -5.03 -4.52
CA GLY A 22 -2.71 -4.09 -4.97
C GLY A 22 -1.29 -4.68 -4.90
N TYR A 23 -0.99 -5.43 -3.83
CA TYR A 23 0.29 -6.13 -3.68
C TYR A 23 0.56 -7.14 -4.81
N THR A 24 -0.44 -7.94 -5.19
CA THR A 24 -0.32 -8.92 -6.29
C THR A 24 -0.17 -8.21 -7.63
N ALA A 25 -0.92 -7.14 -7.86
CA ALA A 25 -0.83 -6.35 -9.09
C ALA A 25 0.59 -5.79 -9.29
N GLU A 26 1.13 -5.16 -8.24
CA GLU A 26 2.50 -4.62 -8.22
C GLU A 26 3.55 -5.72 -8.44
N SER A 27 3.38 -6.85 -7.75
CA SER A 27 4.27 -8.01 -7.90
C SER A 27 4.23 -8.60 -9.32
N ALA A 28 3.07 -8.64 -9.96
CA ALA A 28 2.89 -9.17 -11.31
C ALA A 28 3.53 -8.26 -12.38
N VAL A 29 3.41 -6.94 -12.21
CA VAL A 29 4.09 -5.96 -13.04
C VAL A 29 5.61 -6.13 -12.91
N GLN A 30 6.11 -6.22 -11.69
CA GLN A 30 7.53 -6.41 -11.40
C GLN A 30 8.07 -7.71 -12.00
N TYR A 31 7.28 -8.78 -11.94
CA TYR A 31 7.61 -10.09 -12.52
C TYR A 31 7.77 -10.00 -14.04
N GLU A 32 6.82 -9.38 -14.74
CA GLU A 32 6.92 -9.21 -16.20
C GLU A 32 8.07 -8.27 -16.59
N GLY A 33 8.32 -7.24 -15.80
CA GLY A 33 9.47 -6.37 -16.01
C GLY A 33 10.82 -7.11 -15.92
N LEU A 34 10.99 -7.95 -14.91
CA LEU A 34 12.19 -8.78 -14.78
C LEU A 34 12.30 -9.84 -15.89
N ARG A 35 11.18 -10.43 -16.34
CA ARG A 35 11.17 -11.33 -17.50
C ARG A 35 11.61 -10.64 -18.79
N ARG A 36 11.17 -9.39 -19.02
CA ARG A 36 11.61 -8.60 -20.16
C ARG A 36 13.10 -8.29 -20.08
N LEU A 37 13.64 -7.98 -18.89
CA LEU A 37 15.07 -7.79 -18.70
C LEU A 37 15.89 -9.02 -19.08
N LEU A 38 15.41 -10.24 -18.79
CA LEU A 38 16.07 -11.48 -19.23
C LEU A 38 16.03 -11.70 -20.75
N LYS A 39 15.17 -11.00 -21.49
CA LYS A 39 15.20 -11.03 -22.96
C LYS A 39 16.18 -10.01 -23.53
N ILE A 40 16.35 -8.88 -22.85
CA ILE A 40 17.18 -7.75 -23.28
C ILE A 40 18.65 -7.95 -22.90
N ILE A 41 18.92 -8.37 -21.68
CA ILE A 41 20.29 -8.57 -21.17
C ILE A 41 20.73 -9.97 -21.58
N PRO A 42 21.76 -10.14 -22.43
CA PRO A 42 22.18 -11.46 -22.89
C PRO A 42 22.71 -12.33 -21.75
N ALA A 43 22.59 -13.66 -21.87
CA ALA A 43 23.09 -14.58 -20.85
C ALA A 43 24.61 -14.45 -20.66
N ASN A 44 25.36 -14.37 -21.76
CA ASN A 44 26.80 -14.11 -21.78
C ASN A 44 27.09 -12.63 -21.96
N ASN A 45 26.59 -11.80 -21.04
CA ASN A 45 26.84 -10.37 -21.09
C ASN A 45 28.35 -10.08 -20.88
N PRO A 46 29.05 -9.49 -21.86
CA PRO A 46 30.49 -9.23 -21.73
C PRO A 46 30.74 -8.16 -20.66
N THR A 47 29.90 -7.13 -20.61
CA THR A 47 30.07 -5.94 -19.77
C THR A 47 29.02 -5.87 -18.66
N PRO A 48 29.40 -5.52 -17.42
CA PRO A 48 28.42 -5.26 -16.37
C PRO A 48 27.49 -4.09 -16.73
N CYS A 49 26.22 -4.18 -16.36
CA CYS A 49 25.25 -3.09 -16.53
C CYS A 49 24.54 -2.78 -15.20
N ARG A 50 23.96 -1.58 -15.09
CA ARG A 50 23.13 -1.18 -13.94
C ARG A 50 21.67 -1.20 -14.36
N VAL A 51 20.82 -1.80 -13.52
CA VAL A 51 19.37 -1.82 -13.71
C VAL A 51 18.71 -1.13 -12.54
N SER A 52 17.96 -0.07 -12.79
CA SER A 52 17.18 0.64 -11.76
C SER A 52 15.70 0.39 -11.96
N ILE A 53 15.02 -0.07 -10.92
CA ILE A 53 13.60 -0.39 -10.93
C ILE A 53 12.91 0.49 -9.91
N PHE A 54 11.95 1.29 -10.37
CA PHE A 54 11.18 2.19 -9.52
C PHE A 54 9.76 1.67 -9.33
N THR A 55 9.29 1.65 -8.08
CA THR A 55 7.94 1.26 -7.65
C THR A 55 7.50 2.13 -6.48
N ASP A 56 6.20 2.42 -6.39
CA ASP A 56 5.55 3.05 -5.25
C ASP A 56 4.92 2.04 -4.28
N SER A 57 5.16 0.74 -4.50
CA SER A 57 4.76 -0.32 -3.60
C SER A 57 5.80 -0.55 -2.51
N LEU A 58 5.69 0.20 -1.41
CA LEU A 58 6.54 -0.02 -0.24
C LEU A 58 6.41 -1.46 0.29
N SER A 59 5.19 -2.00 0.30
CA SER A 59 4.91 -3.37 0.74
C SER A 59 5.69 -4.44 -0.05
N LEU A 60 5.84 -4.25 -1.37
CA LEU A 60 6.63 -5.14 -2.21
C LEU A 60 8.13 -5.04 -1.87
N LEU A 61 8.64 -3.82 -1.67
CA LEU A 61 10.04 -3.63 -1.30
C LEU A 61 10.37 -4.23 0.06
N THR A 62 9.56 -3.98 1.07
CA THR A 62 9.72 -4.60 2.40
C THR A 62 9.64 -6.12 2.34
N ALA A 63 8.76 -6.67 1.49
CA ALA A 63 8.69 -8.12 1.30
C ALA A 63 9.96 -8.68 0.62
N LEU A 64 10.54 -7.94 -0.34
CA LEU A 64 11.81 -8.32 -0.97
C LEU A 64 12.99 -8.18 0.00
N GLU A 65 13.01 -7.20 0.90
CA GLU A 65 14.09 -7.02 1.89
C GLU A 65 14.32 -8.24 2.78
N THR A 66 13.30 -9.11 2.95
CA THR A 66 13.47 -10.37 3.68
C THR A 66 14.56 -11.26 3.08
N GLY A 67 14.77 -11.20 1.76
CA GLY A 67 15.79 -11.97 1.05
C GLY A 67 15.25 -13.26 0.44
N PRO A 68 16.04 -13.90 -0.46
CA PRO A 68 15.58 -15.06 -1.24
C PRO A 68 15.38 -16.34 -0.40
N LEU A 69 16.04 -16.46 0.75
CA LEU A 69 16.04 -17.69 1.56
C LEU A 69 14.88 -17.75 2.57
N THR A 70 14.38 -16.60 3.02
CA THR A 70 13.34 -16.51 4.06
C THR A 70 11.95 -16.33 3.49
N VAL A 71 11.84 -16.12 2.17
CA VAL A 71 10.60 -15.72 1.53
C VAL A 71 9.62 -16.89 1.39
N THR A 72 8.44 -16.73 1.96
CA THR A 72 7.39 -17.76 2.01
C THR A 72 6.36 -17.60 0.89
N GLY A 73 6.18 -16.37 0.40
CA GLY A 73 5.22 -16.04 -0.64
C GLY A 73 5.62 -16.64 -2.00
N PRO A 74 4.72 -17.37 -2.69
CA PRO A 74 5.02 -18.00 -3.97
C PRO A 74 5.35 -16.99 -5.08
N ILE A 75 4.64 -15.86 -5.18
CA ILE A 75 4.96 -14.80 -6.13
C ILE A 75 6.32 -14.14 -5.86
N LEU A 76 6.68 -13.98 -4.59
CA LEU A 76 8.00 -13.44 -4.23
C LEU A 76 9.12 -14.41 -4.53
N ARG A 77 8.91 -15.73 -4.37
CA ARG A 77 9.88 -16.75 -4.80
C ARG A 77 10.13 -16.66 -6.29
N LEU A 78 9.08 -16.49 -7.09
CA LEU A 78 9.20 -16.27 -8.53
C LEU A 78 9.98 -14.99 -8.85
N LEU A 79 9.70 -13.89 -8.15
CA LEU A 79 10.44 -12.64 -8.30
C LEU A 79 11.93 -12.80 -7.94
N TRP A 80 12.24 -13.42 -6.81
CA TRP A 80 13.62 -13.67 -6.40
C TRP A 80 14.38 -14.55 -7.39
N ASN A 81 13.74 -15.59 -7.93
CA ASN A 81 14.33 -16.41 -8.99
C ASN A 81 14.71 -15.57 -10.22
N LEU A 82 13.86 -14.63 -10.63
CA LEU A 82 14.16 -13.74 -11.75
C LEU A 82 15.25 -12.72 -11.41
N ILE A 83 15.20 -12.12 -10.22
CA ILE A 83 16.23 -11.18 -9.73
C ILE A 83 17.61 -11.85 -9.78
N LEU A 84 17.73 -13.07 -9.25
CA LEU A 84 18.98 -13.83 -9.25
C LEU A 84 19.44 -14.18 -10.67
N GLN A 85 18.51 -14.54 -11.56
CA GLN A 85 18.84 -14.80 -12.97
C GLN A 85 19.35 -13.54 -13.68
N VAL A 86 18.75 -12.38 -13.42
CA VAL A 86 19.21 -11.10 -14.00
C VAL A 86 20.60 -10.75 -13.43
N GLN A 87 20.82 -10.92 -12.13
CA GLN A 87 22.13 -10.68 -11.50
C GLN A 87 23.24 -11.57 -12.06
N ARG A 88 22.95 -12.84 -12.37
CA ARG A 88 23.90 -13.76 -13.03
C ARG A 88 24.39 -13.25 -14.40
N ARG A 89 23.64 -12.37 -15.06
CA ARG A 89 24.01 -11.73 -16.34
C ARG A 89 24.84 -10.45 -16.15
N LYS A 90 25.56 -10.34 -15.03
CA LYS A 90 26.37 -9.18 -14.61
C LYS A 90 25.57 -7.89 -14.48
N ALA A 91 24.26 -7.98 -14.21
CA ALA A 91 23.40 -6.82 -14.02
C ALA A 91 23.28 -6.48 -12.52
N ARG A 92 23.67 -5.26 -12.15
CA ARG A 92 23.48 -4.74 -10.78
C ARG A 92 22.10 -4.12 -10.66
N ILE A 93 21.18 -4.81 -9.98
CA ILE A 93 19.80 -4.36 -9.80
C ILE A 93 19.69 -3.46 -8.56
N GLN A 94 19.06 -2.30 -8.72
CA GLN A 94 18.66 -1.40 -7.65
C GLN A 94 17.15 -1.23 -7.71
N LEU A 95 16.45 -1.69 -6.68
CA LEU A 95 15.03 -1.39 -6.50
C LEU A 95 14.90 -0.14 -5.63
N GLN A 96 14.14 0.85 -6.09
CA GLN A 96 14.00 2.14 -5.43
C GLN A 96 12.53 2.51 -5.25
N PHE A 97 12.19 2.87 -4.02
CA PHE A 97 10.90 3.43 -3.70
C PHE A 97 10.75 4.83 -4.30
N ILE A 98 9.59 5.10 -4.87
CA ILE A 98 9.16 6.45 -5.27
C ILE A 98 7.77 6.71 -4.69
N PHE A 99 7.49 7.96 -4.35
CA PHE A 99 6.15 8.31 -3.88
C PHE A 99 5.18 8.35 -5.05
N GLY A 100 4.07 7.61 -4.93
CA GLY A 100 2.92 7.76 -5.80
C GLY A 100 2.23 9.13 -5.60
N HIS A 101 1.58 9.63 -6.66
CA HIS A 101 0.80 10.89 -6.65
C HIS A 101 1.62 12.10 -6.21
N CYS A 102 2.80 12.30 -6.82
CA CYS A 102 3.74 13.37 -6.46
C CYS A 102 4.24 14.16 -7.69
N GLY A 103 3.49 14.16 -8.79
CA GLY A 103 3.86 14.86 -10.03
C GLY A 103 4.90 14.14 -10.89
N VAL A 104 5.27 12.89 -10.55
CA VAL A 104 6.25 12.12 -11.33
C VAL A 104 5.56 11.60 -12.57
N VAL A 105 5.61 12.38 -13.65
CA VAL A 105 4.90 12.14 -14.93
C VAL A 105 4.88 10.68 -15.38
N LYS A 106 6.04 10.01 -15.34
CA LYS A 106 6.15 8.61 -15.79
C LYS A 106 5.52 7.61 -14.80
N ASN A 107 5.55 7.90 -13.50
CA ASN A 107 4.87 7.08 -12.50
C ASN A 107 3.35 7.25 -12.62
N GLU A 108 2.86 8.48 -12.76
CA GLU A 108 1.44 8.79 -12.88
C GLU A 108 0.82 8.22 -14.16
N LYS A 109 1.58 8.27 -15.27
CA LYS A 109 1.19 7.56 -16.49
C LYS A 109 1.07 6.05 -16.24
N SER A 110 2.01 5.45 -15.50
CA SER A 110 1.97 4.03 -15.16
C SER A 110 0.77 3.69 -14.27
N ASP A 111 0.43 4.54 -13.30
CA ASP A 111 -0.74 4.36 -12.42
C ASP A 111 -2.06 4.47 -13.21
N THR A 112 -2.13 5.42 -14.15
CA THR A 112 -3.29 5.60 -15.03
C THR A 112 -3.48 4.38 -15.95
N GLU A 113 -2.40 3.84 -16.49
CA GLU A 113 -2.42 2.60 -17.29
C GLU A 113 -2.84 1.40 -16.42
N ALA A 114 -2.30 1.28 -15.20
CA ALA A 114 -2.63 0.20 -14.27
C ALA A 114 -4.13 0.20 -13.90
N LYS A 115 -4.74 1.38 -13.72
CA LYS A 115 -6.18 1.51 -13.46
C LYS A 115 -7.04 1.00 -14.62
N LYS A 116 -6.64 1.27 -15.87
CA LYS A 116 -7.33 0.73 -17.06
C LYS A 116 -7.19 -0.79 -17.16
N ASP A 117 -6.00 -1.29 -16.84
CA ASP A 117 -5.69 -2.72 -16.86
C ASP A 117 -6.40 -3.52 -15.75
N ALA A 118 -6.87 -2.86 -14.68
CA ALA A 118 -7.58 -3.50 -13.58
C ALA A 118 -8.95 -4.07 -13.99
N GLU A 119 -9.55 -3.52 -15.05
CA GLU A 119 -10.85 -3.97 -15.61
C GLU A 119 -10.71 -5.19 -16.53
N LEU A 120 -9.48 -5.55 -16.90
CA LEU A 120 -9.24 -6.71 -17.77
C LEU A 120 -9.51 -8.03 -17.03
N PRO A 121 -9.90 -9.10 -17.75
CA PRO A 121 -10.14 -10.41 -17.15
C PRO A 121 -8.93 -10.93 -16.34
N GLN A 122 -9.22 -11.76 -15.33
CA GLN A 122 -8.20 -12.45 -14.53
C GLN A 122 -7.34 -13.35 -15.43
N ARG A 123 -6.09 -12.94 -15.71
CA ARG A 123 -5.14 -13.68 -16.57
C ARG A 123 -4.01 -14.37 -15.79
N THR A 124 -3.93 -14.13 -14.50
CA THR A 124 -2.93 -14.73 -13.61
C THR A 124 -3.61 -15.65 -12.61
N ASP A 125 -2.86 -16.66 -12.15
CA ASP A 125 -3.27 -17.51 -11.05
C ASP A 125 -3.72 -16.64 -9.87
N THR A 126 -4.85 -17.02 -9.27
CA THR A 126 -5.45 -16.27 -8.17
C THR A 126 -4.87 -16.78 -6.86
N TRP A 127 -4.28 -15.89 -6.07
CA TRP A 127 -3.70 -16.26 -4.78
C TRP A 127 -4.77 -16.20 -3.69
N ILE A 128 -4.60 -16.99 -2.62
CA ILE A 128 -5.54 -16.97 -1.48
C ILE A 128 -5.65 -15.56 -0.86
N THR A 129 -4.56 -14.79 -0.88
CA THR A 129 -4.52 -13.39 -0.45
C THR A 129 -5.40 -12.49 -1.31
N ASP A 130 -5.49 -12.76 -2.61
CA ASP A 130 -6.37 -12.04 -3.54
C ASP A 130 -7.83 -12.37 -3.27
N ILE A 131 -8.15 -13.65 -3.03
CA ILE A 131 -9.50 -14.08 -2.65
C ILE A 131 -9.93 -13.39 -1.35
N ILE A 132 -9.07 -13.39 -0.32
CA ILE A 132 -9.34 -12.72 0.96
C ILE A 132 -9.54 -11.21 0.76
N ALA A 133 -8.66 -10.56 -0.03
CA ALA A 133 -8.77 -9.14 -0.30
C ALA A 133 -10.05 -8.80 -1.08
N TYR A 134 -10.40 -9.61 -2.07
CA TYR A 134 -11.62 -9.47 -2.84
C TYR A 134 -12.86 -9.68 -1.98
N ALA A 135 -12.91 -10.74 -1.16
CA ALA A 135 -13.99 -10.98 -0.22
C ALA A 135 -14.16 -9.81 0.75
N LYS A 136 -13.05 -9.26 1.30
CA LYS A 136 -13.09 -8.05 2.14
C LYS A 136 -13.68 -6.84 1.40
N ARG A 137 -13.33 -6.64 0.11
CA ARG A 137 -13.94 -5.58 -0.71
C ARG A 137 -15.44 -5.78 -0.87
N MET A 138 -15.87 -7.00 -1.17
CA MET A 138 -17.30 -7.34 -1.31
C MET A 138 -18.08 -7.19 0.00
N LEU A 139 -17.49 -7.56 1.14
CA LEU A 139 -18.11 -7.35 2.45
C LEU A 139 -18.23 -5.87 2.78
N LYS A 140 -17.20 -5.06 2.49
CA LYS A 140 -17.28 -3.59 2.66
C LYS A 140 -18.34 -2.93 1.78
N VAL A 141 -18.55 -3.44 0.57
CA VAL A 141 -19.61 -2.94 -0.33
C VAL A 141 -20.99 -3.36 0.18
N LYS A 142 -21.10 -4.48 0.90
CA LYS A 142 -22.35 -4.95 1.50
C LYS A 142 -22.64 -4.34 2.88
N GLU A 143 -21.62 -3.91 3.61
CA GLU A 143 -21.73 -3.07 4.82
C GLU A 143 -22.11 -1.63 4.43
N GLU A 144 -23.29 -1.46 3.82
CA GLU A 144 -24.07 -0.21 3.92
C GLU A 144 -24.72 -0.06 5.31
N ASP A 145 -24.72 -1.13 6.12
CA ASP A 145 -25.00 -1.05 7.55
C ASP A 145 -23.74 -0.56 8.29
N GLU A 146 -23.89 0.55 9.01
CA GLU A 146 -22.83 1.28 9.71
C GLU A 146 -21.85 0.33 10.44
N PRO A 147 -20.56 0.31 10.07
CA PRO A 147 -19.59 -0.49 10.79
C PRO A 147 -19.51 0.00 12.25
N PRO A 148 -19.28 -0.89 13.22
CA PRO A 148 -19.19 -0.50 14.62
C PRO A 148 -18.14 0.60 14.79
N PRO A 149 -18.46 1.70 15.50
CA PRO A 149 -17.65 2.91 15.49
C PRO A 149 -16.23 2.59 15.97
N SER A 150 -15.25 2.96 15.13
CA SER A 150 -13.84 2.78 15.48
C SER A 150 -13.53 3.49 16.82
N HIS A 151 -12.51 3.04 17.56
CA HIS A 151 -12.09 3.73 18.79
C HIS A 151 -11.86 5.23 18.57
N ARG A 152 -11.39 5.61 17.38
CA ARG A 152 -11.25 7.00 16.98
C ARG A 152 -12.61 7.68 16.84
N LEU A 153 -13.55 7.08 16.10
CA LEU A 153 -14.92 7.58 15.94
C LEU A 153 -15.64 7.77 17.30
N LYS A 154 -15.39 6.87 18.26
CA LYS A 154 -15.90 6.98 19.64
C LYS A 154 -15.37 8.23 20.37
N ILE A 155 -14.12 8.61 20.15
CA ILE A 155 -13.48 9.79 20.79
C ILE A 155 -13.88 11.09 20.10
N THR A 156 -14.09 11.03 18.79
CA THR A 156 -14.20 12.23 17.95
C THR A 156 -15.63 12.51 17.51
N GLY A 157 -16.56 11.58 17.76
CA GLY A 157 -17.92 11.61 17.26
C GLY A 157 -17.98 11.51 15.73
N SER A 158 -19.19 11.77 15.20
CA SER A 158 -19.48 11.90 13.75
C SER A 158 -18.95 13.19 13.14
N TRP A 159 -17.90 13.78 13.73
CA TRP A 159 -17.28 14.98 13.19
C TRP A 159 -16.38 14.58 12.03
N ASP A 160 -16.91 14.74 10.82
CA ASP A 160 -16.12 14.66 9.59
C ASP A 160 -15.43 16.01 9.34
N PRO A 161 -14.17 16.02 8.86
CA PRO A 161 -13.54 17.25 8.41
C PRO A 161 -14.35 17.83 7.25
N THR A 162 -15.12 18.88 7.53
CA THR A 162 -15.86 19.58 6.48
C THR A 162 -14.88 20.35 5.63
N LYS A 163 -14.91 20.13 4.31
CA LYS A 163 -14.16 20.97 3.39
C LYS A 163 -14.77 22.37 3.42
N ASP A 164 -14.02 23.37 3.85
CA ASP A 164 -14.44 24.75 3.69
C ASP A 164 -14.36 25.18 2.20
N ASN A 165 -13.47 24.55 1.42
CA ASN A 165 -13.38 24.72 -0.02
C ASN A 165 -13.77 23.43 -0.79
N PRO A 166 -14.91 23.41 -1.52
CA PRO A 166 -15.32 22.25 -2.32
C PRO A 166 -14.47 22.02 -3.57
N GLU A 167 -13.62 22.97 -3.98
CA GLU A 167 -12.82 22.91 -5.22
C GLU A 167 -11.49 22.14 -5.07
N LEU A 168 -11.13 21.73 -3.85
CA LEU A 168 -9.88 21.00 -3.62
C LEU A 168 -9.88 19.65 -4.32
N THR A 169 -8.83 19.41 -5.11
CA THR A 169 -8.58 18.11 -5.72
C THR A 169 -8.07 17.12 -4.69
N ARG A 170 -8.38 15.84 -4.85
CA ARG A 170 -7.96 14.75 -3.94
C ARG A 170 -6.44 14.68 -3.71
N GLU A 171 -5.63 15.18 -4.63
CA GLU A 171 -4.18 15.28 -4.49
C GLU A 171 -3.77 16.37 -3.49
N GLU A 172 -4.37 17.56 -3.60
CA GLU A 172 -4.17 18.66 -2.65
C GLU A 172 -4.64 18.29 -1.24
N GLU A 173 -5.74 17.54 -1.15
CA GLU A 173 -6.25 16.94 0.09
C GLU A 173 -5.21 16.04 0.77
N THR A 174 -4.62 15.15 -0.03
CA THR A 174 -3.62 14.20 0.44
C THR A 174 -2.35 14.91 0.88
N ALA A 175 -1.92 15.95 0.16
CA ALA A 175 -0.78 16.77 0.53
C ALA A 175 -1.01 17.52 1.85
N LEU A 176 -2.17 18.15 2.02
CA LEU A 176 -2.55 18.87 3.24
C LEU A 176 -2.63 17.94 4.47
N ALA A 177 -3.24 16.77 4.32
CA ALA A 177 -3.29 15.77 5.39
C ALA A 177 -1.88 15.30 5.84
N ARG A 178 -0.92 15.24 4.91
CA ARG A 178 0.47 14.87 5.20
C ARG A 178 1.23 15.94 5.98
N PHE A 179 0.89 17.22 5.83
CA PHE A 179 1.50 18.31 6.60
C PHE A 179 1.10 18.29 8.08
N ARG A 180 0.07 17.51 8.48
CA ARG A 180 -0.43 17.38 9.86
C ARG A 180 -0.74 18.73 10.53
N THR A 181 -1.09 19.74 9.74
CA THR A 181 -1.52 21.03 10.28
C THR A 181 -2.92 20.85 10.86
N GLY A 182 -3.09 21.06 12.16
CA GLY A 182 -4.38 20.83 12.85
C GLY A 182 -5.52 21.74 12.38
N ALA A 183 -5.19 22.84 11.69
CA ALA A 183 -6.13 23.73 11.03
C ALA A 183 -5.55 24.26 9.71
N SER A 184 -6.40 24.46 8.72
CA SER A 184 -6.11 25.08 7.43
C SER A 184 -7.32 25.89 6.99
N HIS A 185 -7.10 27.11 6.49
CA HIS A 185 -8.18 27.96 5.97
C HIS A 185 -8.97 27.34 4.81
N ARG A 186 -8.41 26.34 4.11
CA ARG A 186 -9.10 25.64 3.01
C ARG A 186 -9.89 24.41 3.46
N TYR A 187 -9.63 23.94 4.67
CA TYR A 187 -10.02 22.61 5.14
C TYR A 187 -10.68 22.63 6.52
N GLY A 188 -10.82 23.81 7.13
CA GLY A 188 -11.12 23.94 8.54
C GLY A 188 -10.09 23.20 9.41
N TRP A 189 -10.58 22.48 10.41
CA TRP A 189 -9.75 21.79 11.42
C TRP A 189 -9.39 20.36 10.98
N LEU A 190 -8.25 20.16 10.31
CA LEU A 190 -7.80 18.83 9.86
C LEU A 190 -7.54 17.82 11.00
N LEU A 191 -7.34 18.29 12.25
CA LEU A 191 -7.25 17.42 13.43
C LEU A 191 -8.41 17.68 14.39
N GLN A 192 -9.08 16.56 14.71
CA GLN A 192 -10.38 16.49 15.37
C GLN A 192 -10.43 17.20 16.74
N LYS A 193 -11.56 17.85 17.00
CA LYS A 193 -11.98 18.24 18.35
C LYS A 193 -12.20 16.96 19.15
N ILE A 194 -11.36 16.70 20.15
CA ILE A 194 -11.58 15.61 21.11
C ILE A 194 -12.84 15.95 21.90
N GLN A 195 -13.84 15.05 21.95
CA GLN A 195 -15.02 15.26 22.77
C GLN A 195 -14.59 15.32 24.25
N THR A 196 -14.73 16.48 24.88
CA THR A 196 -14.25 16.73 26.25
C THR A 196 -15.03 16.01 27.34
N HIS A 197 -16.18 15.40 27.00
CA HIS A 197 -17.03 14.65 27.92
C HIS A 197 -16.69 13.14 27.97
N MET A 198 -15.78 12.66 27.12
CA MET A 198 -15.33 11.27 27.15
C MET A 198 -14.30 11.09 28.28
N PRO A 199 -14.50 10.15 29.23
CA PRO A 199 -13.47 9.85 30.22
C PRO A 199 -12.20 9.35 29.51
N PRO A 200 -10.99 9.72 29.98
CA PRO A 200 -9.74 9.37 29.33
C PRO A 200 -9.52 7.85 29.40
N GLY A 201 -9.99 7.14 28.39
CA GLY A 201 -9.76 5.71 28.22
C GLY A 201 -8.60 5.48 27.27
N CYS A 202 -7.48 4.98 27.78
CA CYS A 202 -6.36 4.58 26.94
C CYS A 202 -6.57 3.15 26.45
N ARG A 203 -6.49 2.94 25.13
CA ARG A 203 -6.56 1.61 24.49
C ARG A 203 -5.57 0.60 25.08
N TRP A 204 -4.46 1.07 25.65
CA TRP A 204 -3.42 0.23 26.23
C TRP A 204 -3.55 0.01 27.75
N PHE A 205 -4.31 0.84 28.48
CA PHE A 205 -4.40 0.76 29.95
C PHE A 205 -5.78 0.34 30.48
N ASN A 206 -6.83 0.32 29.66
CA ASN A 206 -8.18 -0.04 30.13
C ASN A 206 -8.46 -1.56 30.09
N HIS A 207 -7.54 -2.37 30.62
CA HIS A 207 -7.90 -3.71 31.08
C HIS A 207 -7.97 -3.66 32.61
N GLN A 208 -9.16 -3.96 33.15
CA GLN A 208 -9.48 -4.16 34.57
C GLN A 208 -9.97 -2.93 35.35
N GLN A 209 -11.25 -2.58 35.16
CA GLN A 209 -12.12 -2.45 36.33
C GLN A 209 -12.88 -3.76 36.48
N ILE A 210 -12.21 -4.75 37.07
CA ILE A 210 -12.90 -5.93 37.61
C ILE A 210 -13.66 -5.40 38.83
N ASN A 211 -14.98 -5.54 38.82
CA ASN A 211 -15.87 -5.25 39.94
C ASN A 211 -15.30 -5.86 41.23
N MET A 212 -14.71 -5.05 42.10
CA MET A 212 -14.48 -5.46 43.48
C MET A 212 -15.74 -5.17 44.29
N PRO A 213 -16.29 -6.15 45.02
CA PRO A 213 -17.43 -5.91 45.90
C PRO A 213 -17.01 -4.98 47.05
N ALA A 214 -17.94 -4.11 47.47
CA ALA A 214 -17.72 -3.12 48.52
C ALA A 214 -17.33 -3.78 49.86
N PRO A 215 -16.44 -3.17 50.66
CA PRO A 215 -16.01 -3.72 51.93
C PRO A 215 -17.16 -3.67 52.95
N VAL A 216 -17.44 -4.81 53.57
CA VAL A 216 -18.39 -4.94 54.69
C VAL A 216 -17.69 -4.43 55.95
N ILE A 217 -18.24 -3.38 56.57
CA ILE A 217 -17.80 -2.86 57.86
C ILE A 217 -18.64 -3.55 58.96
N PRO A 218 -18.05 -4.24 59.95
CA PRO A 218 -18.80 -4.85 61.03
C PRO A 218 -19.27 -3.80 62.06
N PRO A 219 -20.45 -3.98 62.67
CA PRO A 219 -20.97 -3.05 63.68
C PRO A 219 -20.19 -3.18 65.00
N SER A 220 -20.10 -2.05 65.71
CA SER A 220 -19.38 -1.87 66.98
C SER A 220 -20.02 -2.59 68.16
#